data_AF-Q6LSS8-F1
#
_entry.id   AF-Q6LSS8-F1
#
_cell.length_a   1.000
_cell.length_b   1.000
_cell.length_c   1.000
_cell.angle_alpha   90.00
_cell.angle_beta   90.00
_cell.angle_gamma   90.00
#
_symmetry.space_group_name_H-M   'P 1'
#
loop_
_entity.id
_entity.type
_entity.pdbx_description
1 polymer ?
#
loop_
_entity_poly.entity_id
_entity_poly.type
_entity_poly.pdbx_seq_one_letter_code
_entity_poly.pdbx_strand_id
1 'polypeptide(L)'
;MNVGGFIASILLCISWQASSATVSPISDALCRNMTQAGVMDHAAPVQCQRLSLVTFNYVGFDGKQHNDGHLVVLDAVAPYVGHIFDSLFSVKFPINKAITIEHYQGDDDRSMTDNNTSAFNYRSISGQRSLSLHAYGLAIDINPVQNPFVEFSTTNTAIFKPQAGIKYANRMKYRFGKTERGGMAEEVIELFAKNGFQYWGGFWDTPIDYQHFQVSRDMANLMIAMDSQQASMFFKRYVDWYQSCSRFYPQAHSQHKFNDYVEYLKDKLGVSSLSQTYIRSPSRVIQAIQVDFVRSAICVKR
;
A
#
# COMPACT_ATOMS: atom_id res chain seq x y z
N MET A 1 33.07 -26.88 -43.43
CA MET A 1 33.45 -26.91 -42.01
C MET A 1 33.47 -25.48 -41.49
N ASN A 2 32.76 -25.24 -40.39
CA ASN A 2 32.65 -24.04 -39.53
C ASN A 2 32.24 -22.68 -40.14
N VAL A 3 30.96 -22.35 -39.92
CA VAL A 3 30.48 -20.96 -39.82
C VAL A 3 30.34 -20.67 -38.32
N GLY A 4 31.24 -19.87 -37.76
CA GLY A 4 31.23 -19.46 -36.35
C GLY A 4 30.32 -18.25 -36.15
N GLY A 5 29.16 -18.45 -35.52
CA GLY A 5 28.27 -17.38 -35.09
C GLY A 5 28.70 -16.80 -33.75
N PHE A 6 29.00 -15.51 -33.72
CA PHE A 6 29.17 -14.76 -32.47
C PHE A 6 27.79 -14.42 -31.89
N ILE A 7 27.47 -15.00 -30.74
CA ILE A 7 26.32 -14.58 -29.93
C ILE A 7 26.78 -13.41 -29.06
N ALA A 8 26.33 -12.20 -29.39
CA ALA A 8 26.49 -11.04 -28.53
C ALA A 8 25.46 -11.12 -27.38
N SER A 9 25.92 -11.50 -26.19
CA SER A 9 25.13 -11.45 -24.97
C SER A 9 24.92 -9.99 -24.55
N ILE A 10 23.72 -9.46 -24.78
CA ILE A 10 23.31 -8.15 -24.25
C ILE A 10 23.03 -8.34 -22.75
N LEU A 11 23.98 -7.92 -21.92
CA LEU A 11 23.77 -7.72 -20.49
C LEU A 11 22.84 -6.51 -20.31
N LEU A 12 21.54 -6.77 -20.13
CA LEU A 12 20.60 -5.78 -19.60
C LEU A 12 20.93 -5.56 -18.11
N CYS A 13 21.82 -4.61 -17.85
CA CYS A 13 21.95 -4.01 -16.53
C CYS A 13 20.64 -3.29 -16.20
N ILE A 14 19.84 -3.86 -15.29
CA ILE A 14 18.71 -3.16 -14.68
C ILE A 14 19.32 -2.10 -13.77
N SER A 15 19.51 -0.89 -14.30
CA SER A 15 19.85 0.28 -13.51
C SER A 15 18.65 0.60 -12.63
N TRP A 16 18.79 0.44 -11.32
CA TRP A 16 17.90 1.09 -10.37
C TRP A 16 18.04 2.59 -10.61
N GLN A 17 17.04 3.22 -11.22
CA GLN A 17 16.97 4.67 -11.21
C GLN A 17 16.95 5.10 -9.74
N ALA A 18 17.84 6.02 -9.36
CA ALA A 18 17.85 6.56 -8.01
C ALA A 18 16.45 7.09 -7.70
N SER A 19 15.85 6.62 -6.59
CA SER A 19 14.56 7.08 -6.10
C SER A 19 14.63 8.60 -5.90
N SER A 20 13.69 9.34 -6.48
CA SER A 20 13.54 10.78 -6.22
C SER A 20 12.83 11.01 -4.89
N ALA A 21 12.02 10.06 -4.44
CA ALA A 21 11.41 10.09 -3.12
C ALA A 21 12.48 10.00 -2.02
N THR A 22 12.31 10.79 -0.97
CA THR A 22 13.16 10.76 0.22
C THR A 22 12.40 10.21 1.41
N VAL A 23 13.08 9.40 2.21
CA VAL A 23 12.55 8.87 3.46
C VAL A 23 13.31 9.49 4.62
N SER A 24 12.59 10.09 5.57
CA SER A 24 13.18 10.66 6.79
C SER A 24 12.44 10.19 8.05
N PRO A 25 13.13 10.05 9.18
CA PRO A 25 12.48 9.83 10.47
C PRO A 25 11.46 10.94 10.78
N ILE A 26 10.44 10.63 11.57
CA ILE A 26 9.54 11.65 12.10
C ILE A 26 10.32 12.53 13.09
N SER A 27 10.37 13.84 12.82
CA SER A 27 10.99 14.80 13.72
C SER A 27 10.16 15.00 14.98
N ASP A 28 10.78 15.43 16.09
CA ASP A 28 10.03 15.73 17.32
C ASP A 28 8.94 16.79 17.11
N ALA A 29 9.19 17.76 16.21
CA ALA A 29 8.22 18.79 15.86
C ALA A 29 7.01 18.18 15.12
N LEU A 30 7.24 17.31 14.14
CA LEU A 30 6.18 16.63 13.42
C LEU A 30 5.40 15.68 14.35
N CYS A 31 6.10 14.93 15.19
CA CYS A 31 5.46 14.03 16.16
C CYS A 31 4.54 14.80 17.12
N ARG A 32 4.99 15.94 17.67
CA ARG A 32 4.15 16.82 18.49
C ARG A 32 2.93 17.32 17.73
N ASN A 33 3.10 17.72 16.47
CA ASN A 33 2.00 18.20 15.64
C ASN A 33 0.96 17.10 15.38
N MET A 34 1.40 15.88 15.02
CA MET A 34 0.52 14.72 14.85
C MET A 34 -0.29 14.43 16.12
N THR A 35 0.34 14.48 17.29
CA THR A 35 -0.34 14.27 18.58
C THR A 35 -1.34 15.39 18.90
N GLN A 36 -0.96 16.66 18.70
CA GLN A 36 -1.84 17.81 18.94
C GLN A 36 -3.04 17.85 17.99
N ALA A 37 -2.84 17.39 16.75
CA ALA A 37 -3.85 17.29 15.72
C ALA A 37 -4.72 16.02 15.85
N GLY A 38 -4.50 15.15 16.85
CA GLY A 38 -5.29 13.92 17.04
C GLY A 38 -5.02 12.81 16.02
N VAL A 39 -3.94 12.92 15.24
CA VAL A 39 -3.51 11.90 14.25
C VAL A 39 -2.81 10.72 14.93
N MET A 40 -2.30 10.92 16.14
CA MET A 40 -1.63 9.93 16.97
C MET A 40 -1.93 10.20 18.44
N ASP A 41 -1.93 9.15 19.27
CA ASP A 41 -1.77 9.28 20.70
C ASP A 41 -0.89 8.15 21.29
N HIS A 42 -0.77 8.13 22.62
CA HIS A 42 0.04 7.14 23.35
C HIS A 42 -0.53 5.71 23.31
N ALA A 43 -1.81 5.54 22.97
CA ALA A 43 -2.46 4.25 22.80
C ALA A 43 -2.35 3.73 21.35
N ALA A 44 -1.86 4.55 20.41
CA ALA A 44 -1.63 4.13 19.04
C ALA A 44 -0.69 2.91 18.97
N PRO A 45 -0.99 1.90 18.13
CA PRO A 45 -0.20 0.69 18.04
C PRO A 45 1.21 0.94 17.48
N VAL A 46 1.42 2.08 16.81
CA VAL A 46 2.70 2.51 16.26
C VAL A 46 3.00 3.93 16.72
N GLN A 47 4.15 4.12 17.34
CA GLN A 47 4.63 5.41 17.83
C GLN A 47 5.58 6.06 16.81
N CYS A 48 5.83 7.38 16.92
CA CYS A 48 6.61 8.15 15.94
C CYS A 48 7.99 7.55 15.58
N GLN A 49 8.66 6.86 16.51
CA GLN A 49 9.97 6.23 16.29
C GLN A 49 9.93 5.07 15.29
N ARG A 50 8.74 4.50 15.06
CA ARG A 50 8.48 3.44 14.09
C ARG A 50 7.78 3.95 12.84
N LEU A 51 7.57 5.26 12.73
CA LEU A 51 7.05 5.90 11.53
C LEU A 51 8.15 6.62 10.77
N SER A 52 7.91 6.86 9.48
CA SER A 52 8.77 7.68 8.64
C SER A 52 7.93 8.53 7.70
N LEU A 53 8.44 9.73 7.42
CA LEU A 53 7.91 10.63 6.42
C LEU A 53 8.52 10.28 5.07
N VAL A 54 7.67 10.04 4.08
CA VAL A 54 8.04 9.88 2.68
C VAL A 54 7.67 11.16 1.96
N THR A 55 8.67 11.84 1.39
CA THR A 55 8.47 13.02 0.54
C THR A 55 8.74 12.64 -0.92
N PHE A 56 7.86 13.04 -1.84
CA PHE A 56 7.95 12.64 -3.25
C PHE A 56 7.37 13.70 -4.20
N ASN A 57 7.75 13.57 -5.47
CA ASN A 57 7.16 14.37 -6.54
C ASN A 57 5.90 13.69 -7.09
N TYR A 58 4.94 14.47 -7.56
CA TYR A 58 3.75 13.96 -8.25
C TYR A 58 3.31 14.88 -9.39
N VAL A 59 2.46 14.39 -10.28
CA VAL A 59 1.82 15.18 -11.33
C VAL A 59 0.36 15.42 -10.95
N GLY A 60 -0.07 16.67 -10.97
CA GLY A 60 -1.45 17.08 -10.69
C GLY A 60 -2.42 16.68 -11.82
N PHE A 61 -3.73 16.74 -11.54
CA PHE A 61 -4.77 16.61 -12.58
C PHE A 61 -4.71 17.74 -13.62
N ASP A 62 -4.04 18.85 -13.32
CA ASP A 62 -3.76 19.94 -14.25
C ASP A 62 -2.49 19.71 -15.09
N GLY A 63 -1.83 18.57 -14.92
CA GLY A 63 -0.60 18.18 -15.62
C GLY A 63 0.67 18.84 -15.09
N LYS A 64 0.60 19.65 -14.02
CA LYS A 64 1.78 20.28 -13.43
C LYS A 64 2.52 19.33 -12.50
N GLN A 65 3.81 19.55 -12.37
CA GLN A 65 4.64 18.81 -11.40
C GLN A 65 4.61 19.52 -10.05
N HIS A 66 4.56 18.71 -9.00
CA HIS A 66 4.57 19.10 -7.61
C HIS A 66 5.69 18.34 -6.89
N ASN A 67 6.29 18.97 -5.88
CA ASN A 67 7.39 18.42 -5.08
C ASN A 67 7.09 18.45 -3.57
N ASP A 68 5.81 18.58 -3.23
CA ASP A 68 5.29 18.73 -1.88
C ASP A 68 4.40 17.54 -1.47
N GLY A 69 4.58 16.38 -2.11
CA GLY A 69 3.89 15.15 -1.74
C GLY A 69 4.47 14.56 -0.46
N HIS A 70 3.63 14.32 0.55
CA HIS A 70 4.03 13.81 1.85
C HIS A 70 3.10 12.70 2.33
N LEU A 71 3.68 11.58 2.79
CA LEU A 71 2.96 10.52 3.49
C LEU A 71 3.74 10.04 4.71
N VAL A 72 3.04 9.81 5.81
CA VAL A 72 3.60 9.13 6.98
C VAL A 72 3.19 7.66 6.94
N VAL A 73 4.16 6.75 7.07
CA VAL A 73 3.96 5.29 7.01
C VAL A 73 4.88 4.59 8.01
N LEU A 74 4.67 3.29 8.23
CA LEU A 74 5.58 2.47 9.02
C LEU A 74 6.99 2.50 8.41
N ASP A 75 8.02 2.65 9.25
CA ASP A 75 9.42 2.75 8.85
C ASP A 75 9.85 1.66 7.86
N ALA A 76 9.44 0.42 8.13
CA ALA A 76 9.77 -0.75 7.33
C ALA A 76 9.23 -0.71 5.88
N VAL A 77 8.16 0.05 5.61
CA VAL A 77 7.54 0.13 4.28
C VAL A 77 7.87 1.40 3.52
N ALA A 78 8.43 2.41 4.19
CA ALA A 78 8.68 3.73 3.64
C ALA A 78 9.46 3.72 2.30
N PRO A 79 10.52 2.90 2.11
CA PRO A 79 11.22 2.83 0.82
C PRO A 79 10.33 2.34 -0.34
N TYR A 80 9.42 1.39 -0.08
CA TYR A 80 8.52 0.84 -1.08
C TYR A 80 7.40 1.82 -1.43
N VAL A 81 6.92 2.59 -0.44
CA VAL A 81 5.99 3.69 -0.67
C VAL A 81 6.65 4.78 -1.53
N GLY A 82 7.89 5.16 -1.24
CA GLY A 82 8.65 6.07 -2.11
C GLY A 82 8.73 5.57 -3.55
N HIS A 83 9.04 4.29 -3.75
CA HIS A 83 9.08 3.68 -5.09
C HIS A 83 7.71 3.65 -5.80
N ILE A 84 6.59 3.45 -5.08
CA ILE A 84 5.24 3.60 -5.65
C ILE A 84 5.10 5.00 -6.23
N PHE A 85 5.36 6.05 -5.46
CA PHE A 85 5.11 7.42 -5.90
C PHE A 85 6.09 7.89 -6.98
N ASP A 86 7.36 7.45 -6.94
CA ASP A 86 8.28 7.68 -8.06
C ASP A 86 7.81 7.01 -9.35
N SER A 87 7.26 5.79 -9.25
CA SER A 87 6.67 5.08 -10.39
C SER A 87 5.45 5.83 -10.93
N LEU A 88 4.54 6.28 -10.06
CA LEU A 88 3.36 7.09 -10.44
C LEU A 88 3.78 8.39 -11.13
N PHE A 89 4.79 9.07 -10.62
CA PHE A 89 5.34 10.28 -11.22
C PHE A 89 5.91 10.02 -12.61
N SER A 90 6.68 8.93 -12.78
CA SER A 90 7.30 8.58 -14.06
C SER A 90 6.29 8.33 -15.19
N VAL A 91 5.12 7.77 -14.86
CA VAL A 91 4.02 7.51 -15.81
C VAL A 91 2.98 8.63 -15.85
N LYS A 92 3.22 9.72 -15.10
CA LYS A 92 2.31 10.87 -14.98
C LYS A 92 0.90 10.48 -14.54
N PHE A 93 0.77 9.48 -13.67
CA PHE A 93 -0.49 9.18 -13.03
C PHE A 93 -0.91 10.39 -12.17
N PRO A 94 -2.11 10.96 -12.39
CA PRO A 94 -2.48 12.19 -11.71
C PRO A 94 -2.80 11.91 -10.24
N ILE A 95 -2.16 12.67 -9.35
CA ILE A 95 -2.47 12.75 -7.92
C ILE A 95 -2.95 14.16 -7.64
N ASN A 96 -4.09 14.31 -6.96
CA ASN A 96 -4.65 15.63 -6.68
C ASN A 96 -3.80 16.42 -5.68
N LYS A 97 -3.48 15.77 -4.56
CA LYS A 97 -2.51 16.22 -3.54
C LYS A 97 -2.18 15.04 -2.63
N ALA A 98 -1.07 15.13 -1.93
CA ALA A 98 -0.71 14.22 -0.85
C ALA A 98 -0.12 15.03 0.30
N ILE A 99 -0.95 15.36 1.27
CA ILE A 99 -0.61 16.15 2.44
C ILE A 99 -0.93 15.31 3.67
N THR A 100 -0.10 15.41 4.68
CA THR A 100 -0.23 14.67 5.93
C THR A 100 -1.49 15.09 6.70
N ILE A 101 -2.10 14.12 7.41
CA ILE A 101 -3.46 14.23 7.95
C ILE A 101 -3.59 15.29 9.06
N GLU A 102 -2.50 15.70 9.70
CA GLU A 102 -2.51 16.78 10.70
C GLU A 102 -2.98 18.11 10.12
N HIS A 103 -2.83 18.33 8.81
CA HIS A 103 -3.41 19.48 8.11
C HIS A 103 -4.94 19.53 8.28
N TYR A 104 -5.58 18.37 8.41
CA TYR A 104 -7.02 18.21 8.59
C TYR A 104 -7.41 17.95 10.05
N GLN A 105 -6.50 18.10 11.02
CA GLN A 105 -6.75 17.82 12.44
C GLN A 105 -7.26 16.39 12.69
N GLY A 106 -6.70 15.40 11.97
CA GLY A 106 -7.13 14.00 12.13
C GLY A 106 -8.44 13.65 11.42
N ASP A 107 -9.16 14.63 10.87
CA ASP A 107 -10.47 14.45 10.25
C ASP A 107 -10.34 13.83 8.85
N ASP A 108 -10.63 12.53 8.79
CA ASP A 108 -10.58 11.71 7.58
C ASP A 108 -11.59 12.18 6.52
N ASP A 109 -12.80 12.58 6.93
CA ASP A 109 -13.86 13.04 6.02
C ASP A 109 -13.49 14.37 5.36
N ARG A 110 -12.86 15.30 6.10
CA ARG A 110 -12.31 16.54 5.54
C ARG A 110 -11.20 16.25 4.54
N SER A 111 -10.29 15.32 4.88
CA SER A 111 -9.20 14.92 4.00
C SER A 111 -9.72 14.29 2.70
N MET A 112 -10.68 13.37 2.80
CA MET A 112 -11.33 12.76 1.64
C MET A 112 -12.08 13.79 0.79
N THR A 113 -12.81 14.70 1.41
CA THR A 113 -13.57 15.75 0.70
C THR A 113 -12.65 16.68 -0.08
N ASP A 114 -11.45 16.97 0.45
CA ASP A 114 -10.41 17.76 -0.23
C ASP A 114 -9.55 16.93 -1.21
N ASN A 115 -9.98 15.69 -1.49
CA ASN A 115 -9.36 14.76 -2.43
C ASN A 115 -7.87 14.52 -2.13
N ASN A 116 -7.53 14.36 -0.85
CA ASN A 116 -6.18 14.13 -0.39
C ASN A 116 -5.81 12.64 -0.44
N THR A 117 -4.67 12.32 -1.08
CA THR A 117 -4.04 11.01 -0.94
C THR A 117 -3.38 10.93 0.43
N SER A 118 -3.66 9.88 1.20
CA SER A 118 -3.27 9.81 2.62
C SER A 118 -2.81 8.42 3.05
N ALA A 119 -2.17 8.35 4.22
CA ALA A 119 -1.67 7.11 4.81
C ALA A 119 -1.90 7.11 6.33
N PHE A 120 -0.88 7.26 7.17
CA PHE A 120 -1.05 7.12 8.62
C PHE A 120 -2.11 8.07 9.21
N ASN A 121 -3.07 7.49 9.93
CA ASN A 121 -4.05 8.17 10.77
C ASN A 121 -4.52 7.20 11.87
N TYR A 122 -4.24 7.50 13.14
CA TYR A 122 -4.68 6.68 14.27
C TYR A 122 -6.19 6.85 14.49
N ARG A 123 -6.96 5.99 13.84
CA ARG A 123 -8.42 5.96 13.94
C ARG A 123 -9.00 4.55 13.88
N SER A 124 -10.23 4.44 14.36
CA SER A 124 -11.06 3.26 14.12
C SER A 124 -11.49 3.19 12.64
N ILE A 125 -11.82 1.99 12.17
CA ILE A 125 -12.56 1.82 10.92
C ILE A 125 -13.92 2.51 11.07
N SER A 126 -14.39 3.19 10.03
CA SER A 126 -15.67 3.92 10.07
C SER A 126 -16.81 3.00 10.53
N GLY A 127 -17.54 3.43 11.56
CA GLY A 127 -18.65 2.66 12.13
C GLY A 127 -18.24 1.41 12.93
N GLN A 128 -16.95 1.12 13.14
CA GLN A 128 -16.49 -0.07 13.85
C GLN A 128 -15.58 0.29 15.04
N ARG A 129 -15.39 -0.67 15.95
CA ARG A 129 -14.47 -0.54 17.09
C ARG A 129 -13.03 -0.94 16.77
N SER A 130 -12.81 -1.68 15.69
CA SER A 130 -11.48 -2.11 15.27
C SER A 130 -10.72 -0.99 14.60
N LEU A 131 -9.43 -0.88 14.89
CA LEU A 131 -8.54 0.09 14.27
C LEU A 131 -8.39 -0.14 12.77
N SER A 132 -8.39 0.94 12.00
CA SER A 132 -8.04 0.91 10.57
C SER A 132 -6.58 0.50 10.37
N LEU A 133 -6.20 -0.06 9.21
CA LEU A 133 -4.77 -0.28 8.92
C LEU A 133 -3.99 1.02 8.67
N HIS A 134 -4.68 2.15 8.48
CA HIS A 134 -4.08 3.48 8.56
C HIS A 134 -3.44 3.74 9.93
N ALA A 135 -4.00 3.21 11.01
CA ALA A 135 -3.44 3.34 12.36
C ALA A 135 -2.09 2.64 12.55
N TYR A 136 -1.71 1.78 11.61
CA TYR A 136 -0.46 1.01 11.63
C TYR A 136 0.58 1.57 10.65
N GLY A 137 0.22 2.60 9.86
CA GLY A 137 1.08 3.12 8.78
C GLY A 137 1.26 2.12 7.64
N LEU A 138 0.29 1.21 7.45
CA LEU A 138 0.34 0.10 6.50
C LEU A 138 -0.86 0.07 5.54
N ALA A 139 -1.49 1.23 5.37
CA ALA A 139 -2.52 1.47 4.38
C ALA A 139 -2.34 2.84 3.71
N ILE A 140 -2.81 2.97 2.48
CA ILE A 140 -2.74 4.17 1.65
C ILE A 140 -4.08 4.33 0.93
N ASP A 141 -4.65 5.52 1.01
CA ASP A 141 -5.83 5.94 0.25
C ASP A 141 -5.41 6.89 -0.86
N ILE A 142 -5.77 6.63 -2.13
CA ILE A 142 -5.38 7.48 -3.27
C ILE A 142 -6.58 8.17 -3.92
N ASN A 143 -6.47 9.48 -4.17
CA ASN A 143 -7.47 10.30 -4.88
C ASN A 143 -8.94 9.96 -4.51
N PRO A 144 -9.38 10.22 -3.26
CA PRO A 144 -10.70 9.80 -2.76
C PRO A 144 -11.90 10.17 -3.66
N VAL A 145 -11.84 11.30 -4.38
CA VAL A 145 -12.90 11.70 -5.33
C VAL A 145 -12.95 10.77 -6.54
N GLN A 146 -11.80 10.41 -7.12
CA GLN A 146 -11.74 9.46 -8.22
C GLN A 146 -12.04 8.03 -7.74
N ASN A 147 -11.69 7.72 -6.49
CA ASN A 147 -11.75 6.39 -5.91
C ASN A 147 -12.58 6.39 -4.62
N PRO A 148 -13.90 6.59 -4.71
CA PRO A 148 -14.73 6.77 -3.52
C PRO A 148 -14.82 5.49 -2.69
N PHE A 149 -15.00 5.69 -1.40
CA PHE A 149 -15.56 4.69 -0.51
C PHE A 149 -17.07 4.61 -0.70
N VAL A 150 -17.61 3.40 -0.83
CA VAL A 150 -19.01 3.13 -1.16
C VAL A 150 -19.63 2.21 -0.12
N GLU A 151 -20.59 2.76 0.61
CA GLU A 151 -21.45 2.02 1.55
C GLU A 151 -22.84 1.83 0.96
N PHE A 152 -23.57 0.84 1.47
CA PHE A 152 -24.97 0.64 1.15
C PHE A 152 -25.83 0.88 2.38
N SER A 153 -26.85 1.71 2.25
CA SER A 153 -27.84 1.94 3.32
C SER A 153 -28.65 0.67 3.59
N THR A 154 -29.44 0.67 4.67
CA THR A 154 -30.43 -0.39 4.98
C THR A 154 -31.49 -0.58 3.88
N THR A 155 -31.64 0.38 2.96
CA THR A 155 -32.55 0.33 1.81
C THR A 155 -31.82 0.02 0.50
N ASN A 156 -30.58 -0.50 0.56
CA ASN A 156 -29.71 -0.78 -0.59
C ASN A 156 -29.38 0.45 -1.47
N THR A 157 -29.40 1.64 -0.89
CA THR A 157 -28.96 2.86 -1.59
C THR A 157 -27.45 3.01 -1.43
N ALA A 158 -26.72 3.13 -2.54
CA ALA A 158 -25.29 3.41 -2.52
C ALA A 158 -25.01 4.84 -2.03
N ILE A 159 -24.11 4.97 -1.06
CA ILE A 159 -23.64 6.21 -0.45
C ILE A 159 -22.15 6.33 -0.76
N PHE A 160 -21.76 7.43 -1.41
CA PHE A 160 -20.38 7.68 -1.84
C PHE A 160 -19.70 8.67 -0.90
N LYS A 161 -18.51 8.34 -0.42
CA LYS A 161 -17.64 9.22 0.36
C LYS A 161 -16.31 9.39 -0.36
N PRO A 162 -15.89 10.62 -0.70
CA PRO A 162 -16.68 11.85 -0.62
C PRO A 162 -17.84 11.86 -1.62
N GLN A 163 -18.87 12.68 -1.36
CA GLN A 163 -20.07 12.77 -2.21
C GLN A 163 -19.75 13.09 -3.68
N ALA A 164 -18.69 13.88 -3.94
CA ALA A 164 -18.23 14.20 -5.28
C ALA A 164 -17.82 12.95 -6.10
N GLY A 165 -17.45 11.86 -5.40
CA GLY A 165 -17.06 10.60 -6.00
C GLY A 165 -18.20 9.85 -6.68
N ILE A 166 -19.46 10.27 -6.53
CA ILE A 166 -20.60 9.72 -7.27
C ILE A 166 -20.39 9.80 -8.80
N LYS A 167 -19.64 10.79 -9.29
CA LYS A 167 -19.28 10.92 -10.72
C LYS A 167 -18.37 9.78 -11.22
N TYR A 168 -17.77 9.04 -10.29
CA TYR A 168 -16.89 7.91 -10.52
C TYR A 168 -17.53 6.56 -10.17
N ALA A 169 -18.84 6.53 -9.92
CA ALA A 169 -19.59 5.29 -9.68
C ALA A 169 -19.49 4.29 -10.84
N ASN A 170 -19.60 4.76 -12.08
CA ASN A 170 -19.27 3.94 -13.23
C ASN A 170 -17.74 3.79 -13.29
N ARG A 171 -17.21 2.58 -13.09
CA ARG A 171 -15.76 2.28 -13.11
C ARG A 171 -15.19 1.97 -14.50
N MET A 172 -16.00 2.01 -15.57
CA MET A 172 -15.49 1.75 -16.92
C MET A 172 -14.46 2.83 -17.33
N LYS A 173 -13.27 2.37 -17.72
CA LYS A 173 -12.19 3.21 -18.26
C LYS A 173 -12.61 3.83 -19.61
N TYR A 174 -13.06 2.99 -20.53
CA TYR A 174 -13.53 3.41 -21.85
C TYR A 174 -15.06 3.59 -21.85
N ARG A 175 -15.50 4.82 -22.12
CA ARG A 175 -16.92 5.18 -22.21
C ARG A 175 -17.16 5.94 -23.51
N PHE A 176 -18.10 5.45 -24.31
CA PHE A 176 -18.40 6.04 -25.62
C PHE A 176 -18.72 7.55 -25.52
N GLY A 177 -18.02 8.37 -26.31
CA GLY A 177 -18.22 9.82 -26.37
C GLY A 177 -17.86 10.58 -25.08
N LYS A 178 -17.11 9.97 -24.15
CA LYS A 178 -16.65 10.61 -22.92
C LYS A 178 -15.13 10.69 -22.89
N THR A 179 -14.62 11.71 -22.21
CA THR A 179 -13.20 11.80 -21.88
C THR A 179 -12.80 10.65 -20.96
N GLU A 180 -11.58 10.17 -21.17
CA GLU A 180 -10.92 9.25 -20.25
C GLU A 180 -10.73 9.94 -18.89
N ARG A 181 -10.89 9.17 -17.82
CA ARG A 181 -10.73 9.64 -16.45
C ARG A 181 -9.43 9.05 -15.92
N GLY A 182 -8.46 9.90 -15.62
CA GLY A 182 -7.25 9.48 -14.93
C GLY A 182 -7.44 9.43 -13.41
N GLY A 183 -6.43 8.90 -12.72
CA GLY A 183 -6.39 8.88 -11.26
C GLY A 183 -7.21 7.75 -10.62
N MET A 184 -7.68 6.81 -11.44
CA MET A 184 -8.47 5.65 -11.03
C MET A 184 -7.55 4.55 -10.48
N ALA A 185 -7.90 3.99 -9.32
CA ALA A 185 -7.08 3.01 -8.61
C ALA A 185 -6.83 1.72 -9.42
N GLU A 186 -7.76 1.34 -10.29
CA GLU A 186 -7.65 0.17 -11.18
C GLU A 186 -6.38 0.19 -12.05
N GLU A 187 -5.88 1.38 -12.39
CA GLU A 187 -4.69 1.54 -13.21
C GLU A 187 -3.39 1.24 -12.46
N VAL A 188 -3.44 1.20 -11.13
CA VAL A 188 -2.25 1.14 -10.26
C VAL A 188 -2.28 -0.04 -9.28
N ILE A 189 -3.28 -0.92 -9.34
CA ILE A 189 -3.40 -2.09 -8.45
C ILE A 189 -2.12 -2.95 -8.49
N GLU A 190 -1.61 -3.23 -9.69
CA GLU A 190 -0.41 -4.05 -9.85
C GLU A 190 0.83 -3.35 -9.28
N LEU A 191 0.93 -2.03 -9.42
CA LEU A 191 2.04 -1.25 -8.87
C LEU A 191 2.04 -1.31 -7.34
N PHE A 192 0.89 -1.12 -6.69
CA PHE A 192 0.77 -1.24 -5.24
C PHE A 192 1.08 -2.66 -4.76
N ALA A 193 0.55 -3.68 -5.44
CA ALA A 193 0.79 -5.08 -5.10
C ALA A 193 2.28 -5.47 -5.21
N LYS A 194 2.97 -5.03 -6.28
CA LYS A 194 4.43 -5.21 -6.47
C LYS A 194 5.29 -4.56 -5.39
N ASN A 195 4.73 -3.59 -4.66
CA ASN A 195 5.39 -2.87 -3.57
C ASN A 195 4.83 -3.24 -2.19
N GLY A 196 4.09 -4.36 -2.10
CA GLY A 196 3.69 -4.96 -0.83
C GLY A 196 2.27 -4.59 -0.35
N PHE A 197 1.55 -3.74 -1.07
CA PHE A 197 0.16 -3.38 -0.76
C PHE A 197 -0.79 -4.18 -1.64
N GLN A 198 -0.91 -5.48 -1.35
CA GLN A 198 -1.60 -6.46 -2.22
C GLN A 198 -3.12 -6.49 -2.04
N TYR A 199 -3.64 -5.96 -0.94
CA TYR A 199 -5.06 -5.96 -0.63
C TYR A 199 -5.67 -4.62 -1.02
N TRP A 200 -6.46 -4.60 -2.08
CA TRP A 200 -7.18 -3.42 -2.55
C TRP A 200 -8.65 -3.48 -2.12
N GLY A 201 -9.16 -2.40 -1.54
CA GLY A 201 -10.52 -2.30 -1.02
C GLY A 201 -11.62 -2.34 -2.09
N GLY A 202 -11.27 -2.08 -3.36
CA GLY A 202 -12.18 -2.24 -4.49
C GLY A 202 -12.58 -3.71 -4.78
N PHE A 203 -11.94 -4.69 -4.15
CA PHE A 203 -12.32 -6.11 -4.22
C PHE A 203 -13.28 -6.57 -3.10
N TRP A 204 -13.64 -5.70 -2.16
CA TRP A 204 -14.57 -6.05 -1.07
C TRP A 204 -16.03 -6.00 -1.53
N ASP A 205 -16.90 -6.75 -0.86
CA ASP A 205 -18.34 -6.76 -1.15
C ASP A 205 -19.07 -5.56 -0.53
N THR A 206 -18.81 -5.29 0.75
CA THR A 206 -19.36 -4.13 1.48
C THR A 206 -18.54 -3.79 2.73
N PRO A 207 -18.18 -2.52 2.96
CA PRO A 207 -18.18 -1.44 1.97
C PRO A 207 -17.18 -1.73 0.84
N ILE A 208 -17.35 -1.10 -0.32
CA ILE A 208 -16.36 -1.12 -1.40
C ILE A 208 -15.48 0.11 -1.25
N ASP A 209 -14.17 -0.07 -1.11
CA ASP A 209 -13.25 1.03 -0.80
C ASP A 209 -12.21 1.23 -1.92
N TYR A 210 -12.59 1.95 -2.98
CA TYR A 210 -11.75 2.04 -4.18
C TYR A 210 -10.43 2.77 -3.96
N GLN A 211 -10.35 3.68 -2.98
CA GLN A 211 -9.12 4.43 -2.67
C GLN A 211 -8.08 3.56 -1.97
N HIS A 212 -8.52 2.48 -1.32
CA HIS A 212 -7.78 1.88 -0.22
C HIS A 212 -6.88 0.72 -0.62
N PHE A 213 -5.60 0.82 -0.29
CA PHE A 213 -4.58 -0.22 -0.46
C PHE A 213 -3.93 -0.54 0.88
N GLN A 214 -3.85 -1.82 1.24
CA GLN A 214 -3.30 -2.25 2.53
C GLN A 214 -2.54 -3.58 2.45
N VAL A 215 -1.85 -3.90 3.55
CA VAL A 215 -1.35 -5.26 3.85
C VAL A 215 -2.43 -6.10 4.54
N SER A 216 -2.16 -7.38 4.83
CA SER A 216 -3.08 -8.19 5.65
C SER A 216 -3.02 -7.80 7.13
N ARG A 217 -4.11 -8.03 7.89
CA ARG A 217 -4.15 -7.74 9.33
C ARG A 217 -3.09 -8.52 10.12
N ASP A 218 -2.88 -9.80 9.79
CA ASP A 218 -1.87 -10.63 10.48
C ASP A 218 -0.45 -10.10 10.20
N MET A 219 -0.21 -9.60 8.98
CA MET A 219 1.03 -8.91 8.63
C MET A 219 1.22 -7.63 9.45
N ALA A 220 0.19 -6.78 9.55
CA ALA A 220 0.27 -5.55 10.32
C ALA A 220 0.59 -5.81 11.80
N ASN A 221 -0.10 -6.77 12.41
CA ASN A 221 0.16 -7.17 13.79
C ASN A 221 1.57 -7.76 13.99
N LEU A 222 2.07 -8.51 13.01
CA LEU A 222 3.43 -9.06 13.05
C LEU A 222 4.48 -7.93 13.00
N MET A 223 4.32 -6.98 12.09
CA MET A 223 5.31 -5.93 11.84
C MET A 223 5.45 -4.93 13.00
N ILE A 224 4.37 -4.68 13.74
CA ILE A 224 4.44 -3.83 14.95
C ILE A 224 5.03 -4.56 16.16
N ALA A 225 4.99 -5.90 16.17
CA ALA A 225 5.62 -6.71 17.20
C ALA A 225 7.13 -6.91 16.96
N MET A 226 7.57 -6.78 15.70
CA MET A 226 8.98 -6.80 15.29
C MET A 226 9.67 -5.48 15.59
N ASP A 227 10.98 -5.51 15.81
CA ASP A 227 11.79 -4.29 15.72
C ASP A 227 11.89 -3.80 14.25
N SER A 228 12.44 -2.59 14.07
CA SER A 228 12.55 -1.95 12.75
C SER A 228 13.31 -2.83 11.73
N GLN A 229 14.44 -3.42 12.15
CA GLN A 229 15.29 -4.22 11.26
C GLN A 229 14.59 -5.50 10.82
N GLN A 230 13.95 -6.20 11.76
CA GLN A 230 13.19 -7.41 11.50
C GLN A 230 11.99 -7.13 10.59
N ALA A 231 11.24 -6.05 10.86
CA ALA A 231 10.10 -5.65 10.05
C ALA A 231 10.52 -5.29 8.61
N SER A 232 11.63 -4.55 8.44
CA SER A 232 12.18 -4.24 7.11
C SER A 232 12.62 -5.50 6.36
N MET A 233 13.32 -6.42 7.02
CA MET A 233 13.73 -7.69 6.42
C MET A 233 12.51 -8.52 5.99
N PHE A 234 11.51 -8.63 6.87
CA PHE A 234 10.28 -9.35 6.59
C PHE A 234 9.52 -8.72 5.41
N PHE A 235 9.33 -7.40 5.39
CA PHE A 235 8.62 -6.71 4.31
C PHE A 235 9.36 -6.85 2.98
N LYS A 236 10.69 -6.79 3.00
CA LYS A 236 11.50 -7.09 1.80
C LYS A 236 11.22 -8.50 1.28
N ARG A 237 11.22 -9.51 2.16
CA ARG A 237 10.94 -10.90 1.76
C ARG A 237 9.51 -11.06 1.23
N TYR A 238 8.55 -10.33 1.80
CA TYR A 238 7.17 -10.28 1.33
C TYR A 238 7.07 -9.73 -0.11
N VAL A 239 7.78 -8.64 -0.42
CA VAL A 239 7.85 -8.06 -1.76
C VAL A 239 8.59 -8.98 -2.74
N ASP A 240 9.76 -9.50 -2.35
CA ASP A 240 10.54 -10.44 -3.17
C ASP A 240 9.72 -11.69 -3.53
N TRP A 241 8.91 -12.20 -2.59
CA TRP A 241 8.00 -13.32 -2.81
C TRP A 241 6.97 -13.01 -3.89
N TYR A 242 6.32 -11.85 -3.83
CA TYR A 242 5.36 -11.44 -4.85
C TYR A 242 5.99 -11.35 -6.25
N GLN A 243 7.18 -10.76 -6.34
CA GLN A 243 7.92 -10.64 -7.61
C GLN A 243 8.36 -12.00 -8.15
N SER A 244 8.72 -12.92 -7.26
CA SER A 244 9.03 -14.31 -7.62
C SER A 244 7.79 -15.04 -8.13
N CYS A 245 6.70 -15.05 -7.36
CA CYS A 245 5.46 -15.73 -7.73
C CYS A 245 4.85 -15.18 -9.03
N SER A 246 4.81 -13.86 -9.22
CA SER A 246 4.23 -13.23 -10.42
C SER A 246 4.97 -13.64 -11.70
N ARG A 247 6.29 -13.81 -11.63
CA ARG A 247 7.10 -14.30 -12.76
C ARG A 247 6.83 -15.77 -13.10
N PHE A 248 6.58 -16.61 -12.10
CA PHE A 248 6.32 -18.05 -12.32
C PHE A 248 4.86 -18.38 -12.63
N TYR A 249 3.92 -17.55 -12.18
CA TYR A 249 2.48 -17.74 -12.33
C TYR A 249 1.78 -16.46 -12.83
N PRO A 250 2.17 -15.94 -14.01
CA PRO A 250 1.70 -14.64 -14.50
C PRO A 250 0.19 -14.59 -14.69
N GLN A 251 -0.43 -15.69 -15.15
CA GLN A 251 -1.88 -15.75 -15.31
C GLN A 251 -2.62 -15.61 -13.97
N ALA A 252 -2.16 -16.29 -12.92
CA ALA A 252 -2.78 -16.21 -11.60
C ALA A 252 -2.68 -14.79 -11.03
N HIS A 253 -1.52 -14.13 -11.19
CA HIS A 253 -1.33 -12.75 -10.74
C HIS A 253 -2.15 -11.74 -11.54
N SER A 254 -2.29 -11.91 -12.87
CA SER A 254 -3.16 -11.06 -13.70
C SER A 254 -4.64 -11.16 -13.33
N GLN A 255 -5.03 -12.25 -12.64
CA GLN A 255 -6.38 -12.49 -12.16
C GLN A 255 -6.53 -12.22 -10.66
N HIS A 256 -5.51 -11.68 -9.99
CA HIS A 256 -5.46 -11.49 -8.54
C HIS A 256 -5.72 -12.76 -7.72
N LYS A 257 -5.39 -13.94 -8.27
CA LYS A 257 -5.55 -15.28 -7.65
C LYS A 257 -4.23 -15.78 -7.08
N PHE A 258 -3.65 -15.03 -6.15
CA PHE A 258 -2.40 -15.41 -5.49
C PHE A 258 -2.53 -15.39 -3.97
N ASN A 259 -1.73 -16.19 -3.28
CA ASN A 259 -1.55 -16.08 -1.83
C ASN A 259 -0.33 -15.21 -1.54
N ASP A 260 -0.41 -14.42 -0.47
CA ASP A 260 0.70 -13.60 -0.03
C ASP A 260 1.77 -14.43 0.72
N TYR A 261 2.87 -13.78 1.08
CA TYR A 261 3.98 -14.46 1.76
C TYR A 261 3.62 -14.88 3.19
N VAL A 262 2.65 -14.22 3.83
CA VAL A 262 2.19 -14.59 5.17
C VAL A 262 1.49 -15.95 5.12
N GLU A 263 0.67 -16.21 4.11
CA GLU A 263 0.05 -17.52 3.89
C GLU A 263 1.08 -18.62 3.59
N TYR A 264 2.15 -18.32 2.83
CA TYR A 264 3.27 -19.25 2.65
C TYR A 264 3.94 -19.61 3.99
N LEU A 265 4.22 -18.63 4.84
CA LEU A 265 4.86 -18.88 6.13
C LEU A 265 3.94 -19.64 7.10
N LYS A 266 2.63 -19.36 7.08
CA LYS A 266 1.63 -20.11 7.86
C LYS A 266 1.60 -21.58 7.48
N ASP A 267 1.56 -21.88 6.18
CA ASP A 267 1.61 -23.24 5.65
C ASP A 267 2.92 -23.95 6.07
N LYS A 268 4.07 -23.31 5.86
CA LYS A 268 5.39 -23.85 6.22
C LYS A 268 5.55 -24.13 7.71
N LEU A 269 4.97 -23.28 8.56
CA LEU A 269 5.06 -23.42 10.01
C LEU A 269 3.95 -24.29 10.60
N GLY A 270 2.90 -24.62 9.83
CA GLY A 270 1.72 -25.31 10.33
C GLY A 270 0.95 -24.49 11.37
N VAL A 271 0.76 -23.19 11.13
CA VAL A 271 0.11 -22.25 12.07
C VAL A 271 -0.99 -21.43 11.39
N SER A 272 -1.96 -20.95 12.17
CA SER A 272 -3.07 -20.14 11.67
C SER A 272 -2.83 -18.63 11.73
N SER A 273 -1.95 -18.16 12.62
CA SER A 273 -1.55 -16.76 12.75
C SER A 273 -0.05 -16.64 12.93
N LEU A 274 0.59 -15.89 12.04
CA LEU A 274 2.02 -15.65 12.07
C LEU A 274 2.38 -14.67 13.18
N SER A 275 1.56 -13.63 13.41
CA SER A 275 1.77 -12.66 14.49
C SER A 275 1.69 -13.31 15.88
N GLN A 276 0.69 -14.15 16.15
CA GLN A 276 0.59 -14.88 17.41
C GLN A 276 1.75 -15.88 17.59
N THR A 277 2.20 -16.51 16.51
CA THR A 277 3.35 -17.42 16.54
C THR A 277 4.63 -16.67 16.87
N TYR A 278 4.83 -15.48 16.30
CA TYR A 278 5.98 -14.62 16.58
C TYR A 278 6.01 -14.19 18.05
N ILE A 279 4.88 -13.74 18.62
CA ILE A 279 4.79 -13.35 20.03
C ILE A 279 5.21 -14.49 20.96
N ARG A 280 4.85 -15.74 20.64
CA ARG A 280 5.20 -16.92 21.45
C ARG A 280 6.61 -17.43 21.22
N SER A 281 7.13 -17.31 19.99
CA SER A 281 8.43 -17.83 19.59
C SER A 281 9.03 -17.01 18.44
N PRO A 282 9.64 -15.84 18.75
CA PRO A 282 10.18 -14.95 17.72
C PRO A 282 11.21 -15.64 16.82
N SER A 283 12.14 -16.40 17.43
CA SER A 283 13.20 -17.12 16.71
C SER A 283 12.66 -18.09 15.67
N ARG A 284 11.56 -18.79 15.95
CA ARG A 284 10.93 -19.73 15.00
C ARG A 284 10.44 -19.02 13.74
N VAL A 285 9.83 -17.86 13.88
CA VAL A 285 9.33 -17.07 12.73
C VAL A 285 10.49 -16.41 11.98
N ILE A 286 11.47 -15.84 12.70
CA ILE A 286 12.66 -15.22 12.08
C ILE A 286 13.47 -16.24 11.27
N GLN A 287 13.69 -17.43 11.81
CA GLN A 287 14.38 -18.51 11.08
C GLN A 287 13.62 -18.87 9.80
N ALA A 288 12.28 -18.97 9.84
CA ALA A 288 11.49 -19.25 8.64
C ALA A 288 11.57 -18.14 7.58
N ILE A 289 11.65 -16.86 8.00
CA ILE A 289 11.82 -15.72 7.09
C ILE A 289 13.19 -15.73 6.39
N GLN A 290 14.23 -16.17 7.10
CA GLN A 290 15.61 -16.21 6.60
C GLN A 290 15.87 -17.35 5.61
N VAL A 291 15.04 -18.39 5.59
CA VAL A 291 15.13 -19.48 4.61
C VAL A 291 14.71 -18.97 3.24
N ASP A 292 15.54 -19.20 2.21
CA ASP A 292 15.19 -18.83 0.84
C ASP A 292 13.92 -19.51 0.37
N PHE A 293 13.05 -18.71 -0.23
CA PHE A 293 11.81 -19.23 -0.77
C PHE A 293 12.10 -20.15 -1.95
N VAL A 294 11.51 -21.35 -1.91
CA VAL A 294 11.50 -22.30 -3.01
C VAL A 294 10.25 -22.10 -3.86
N ARG A 295 10.31 -22.52 -5.13
CA ARG A 295 9.10 -22.53 -5.97
C ARG A 295 8.00 -23.30 -5.25
N SER A 296 6.86 -22.66 -5.06
CA SER A 296 5.74 -23.25 -4.33
C SER A 296 4.45 -23.10 -5.14
N ALA A 297 3.62 -24.15 -5.12
CA ALA A 297 2.26 -24.06 -5.63
C ALA A 297 1.38 -23.17 -4.76
N ILE A 298 1.80 -22.88 -3.50
CA ILE A 298 1.06 -21.98 -2.62
C ILE A 298 0.97 -20.56 -3.19
N CYS A 299 1.86 -20.16 -4.12
CA CYS A 299 1.74 -18.87 -4.81
C CYS A 299 0.34 -18.67 -5.44
N VAL A 300 -0.31 -19.75 -5.90
CA VAL A 300 -1.61 -19.68 -6.56
C VAL A 300 -2.72 -19.94 -5.56
N LYS A 301 -3.66 -19.00 -5.46
CA LYS A 301 -4.89 -19.17 -4.71
C LYS A 301 -5.83 -20.04 -5.56
N ARG A 302 -6.15 -21.24 -5.04
CA ARG A 302 -7.05 -22.18 -5.69
C ARG A 302 -8.50 -21.74 -5.53
#